data_AF-A0A960SPI2-F1
#
_entry.id   AF-A0A960SPI2-F1
#
_cell.length_a   1.000
_cell.length_b   1.000
_cell.length_c   1.000
_cell.angle_alpha   90.00
_cell.angle_beta   90.00
_cell.angle_gamma   90.00
#
_symmetry.space_group_name_H-M   'P 1'
#
loop_
_entity.id
_entity.type
_entity.pdbx_description
1 polymer ?
#
loop_
_entity_poly.entity_id
_entity_poly.type
_entity_poly.pdbx_seq_one_letter_code
_entity_poly.pdbx_strand_id
1 'polypeptide(L)'
;HLKSQGDLPADGLTVWLHEGVYFRDRALGLTGADSGTSDAPIVWRAMPGETVRLTGGRTLTGFEKVSDVDLLGRLPEAARSHILQCNLRALGIDDFGEMKSRGFGRPTATSHCELFHQGQPMTLARWPNEGEFEKIAGIPEGAGQNDGHGRQMGDLKSGFLYEGDRPAGWRRADDIWVHGYWAWDWANSYERVASLDPANRLIRTAPPYGQYGFRPGQRFYFLNVLEELDQPGEWYLDRATGRLYFWPPAEQDPGEVRCQLSLLDQPLLNLTGVSHVTFQGLVLEATRSNAVEIRDGSGNRIAGCAIRNIGDCGVTIEGGAGHGVIGCEILDTGDGGVSLSGGNRDKLEAAGHFVENCHFARQGRWSKCYVPAIQMSGVGHRAAHNLIHDHPHCAILYGGNDHLIEFNEIHHIALETGDVGAIYAGRDYTFRGNRIRHNFIHHTGGVGMGSMGVYMDDCVSGTEIFGNVFYKVQRAAFLGGGRDHQVINNLFVDCNHAVEIDGRGLDPSPVWHHQSDRTLRERLEAVPLSLYRTRYPALRALDRYYGSPDGPPITGEVFKGVPAENNRVERNLCVGKWLHIYWHAQADAQQITDNLTAGDPGLVGPVNDGAGAAAF
;
A
#
# COMPACT_ATOMS: atom_id res chain seq x y z
N HIS A 1 -19.46 21.41 24.17
CA HIS A 1 -20.32 22.28 25.01
C HIS A 1 -21.62 21.62 25.52
N LEU A 2 -22.09 20.48 24.99
CA LEU A 2 -23.31 19.81 25.50
C LEU A 2 -23.11 19.16 26.89
N LYS A 3 -22.00 18.44 27.11
CA LYS A 3 -21.68 17.83 28.41
C LYS A 3 -21.36 18.82 29.53
N SER A 4 -21.03 20.07 29.20
CA SER A 4 -20.88 21.11 30.22
C SER A 4 -22.22 21.60 30.79
N GLN A 5 -23.34 21.17 30.21
CA GLN A 5 -24.70 21.57 30.61
C GLN A 5 -25.49 20.45 31.33
N GLY A 6 -24.92 19.24 31.48
CA GLY A 6 -25.55 18.12 32.17
C GLY A 6 -25.00 16.75 31.73
N ASP A 7 -25.50 15.69 32.35
CA ASP A 7 -25.17 14.30 32.00
C ASP A 7 -25.68 13.93 30.60
N LEU A 8 -25.02 12.96 29.96
CA LEU A 8 -25.51 12.39 28.70
C LEU A 8 -26.86 11.67 28.92
N PRO A 9 -27.77 11.68 27.93
CA PRO A 9 -28.95 10.81 27.97
C PRO A 9 -28.53 9.33 28.11
N ALA A 10 -29.39 8.53 28.74
CA ALA A 10 -29.10 7.12 29.04
C ALA A 10 -28.74 6.29 27.79
N ASP A 11 -29.34 6.63 26.64
CA ASP A 11 -29.13 5.92 25.36
C ASP A 11 -28.09 6.62 24.46
N GLY A 12 -27.38 7.63 24.99
CA GLY A 12 -26.39 8.40 24.23
C GLY A 12 -26.95 9.59 23.48
N LEU A 13 -26.21 10.06 22.48
CA LEU A 13 -26.55 11.27 21.72
C LEU A 13 -26.25 11.10 20.23
N THR A 14 -27.15 11.60 19.38
CA THR A 14 -26.90 11.69 17.93
C THR A 14 -26.77 13.14 17.51
N VAL A 15 -25.66 13.46 16.84
CA VAL A 15 -25.44 14.71 16.11
C VAL A 15 -25.87 14.51 14.66
N TRP A 16 -26.99 15.11 14.30
CA TRP A 16 -27.53 15.07 12.95
C TRP A 16 -26.95 16.19 12.09
N LEU A 17 -26.40 15.81 10.94
CA LEU A 17 -25.88 16.71 9.92
C LEU A 17 -26.84 16.72 8.73
N HIS A 18 -27.25 17.91 8.29
CA HIS A 18 -28.09 18.09 7.11
C HIS A 18 -27.25 18.14 5.82
N GLU A 19 -27.91 17.96 4.69
CA GLU A 19 -27.33 18.00 3.35
C GLU A 19 -26.44 19.22 3.15
N GLY A 20 -25.23 18.98 2.64
CA GLY A 20 -24.32 20.07 2.33
C GLY A 20 -22.87 19.66 2.16
N VAL A 21 -22.10 20.63 1.68
CA VAL A 21 -20.64 20.56 1.57
C VAL A 21 -20.03 21.40 2.69
N TYR A 22 -19.43 20.72 3.66
CA TYR A 22 -18.78 21.29 4.83
C TYR A 22 -17.28 21.37 4.59
N PHE A 23 -16.84 22.49 4.02
CA PHE A 23 -15.42 22.79 3.85
C PHE A 23 -14.71 22.89 5.21
N ARG A 24 -13.51 22.32 5.29
CA ARG A 24 -12.64 22.29 6.47
C ARG A 24 -11.31 22.98 6.18
N ASP A 25 -11.08 24.10 6.88
CA ASP A 25 -9.78 24.78 6.95
C ASP A 25 -8.86 24.18 8.03
N ARG A 26 -9.42 23.30 8.87
CA ARG A 26 -8.74 22.58 9.97
C ARG A 26 -9.48 21.27 10.30
N ALA A 27 -8.79 20.34 10.94
CA ALA A 27 -9.38 19.10 11.42
C ALA A 27 -10.61 19.33 12.32
N LEU A 28 -11.60 18.45 12.24
CA LEU A 28 -12.59 18.29 13.30
C LEU A 28 -11.98 17.41 14.39
N GLY A 29 -11.48 18.06 15.45
CA GLY A 29 -10.83 17.39 16.58
C GLY A 29 -11.82 17.03 17.68
N LEU A 30 -11.78 15.78 18.15
CA LEU A 30 -12.44 15.29 19.35
C LEU A 30 -11.41 14.76 20.35
N THR A 31 -11.70 14.93 21.63
CA THR A 31 -10.85 14.48 22.74
C THR A 31 -11.61 13.55 23.67
N GLY A 32 -10.95 13.01 24.70
CA GLY A 32 -11.63 12.20 25.73
C GLY A 32 -12.82 12.89 26.41
N ALA A 33 -12.90 14.22 26.39
CA ALA A 33 -14.07 14.97 26.87
C ALA A 33 -15.33 14.70 26.03
N ASP A 34 -15.16 14.29 24.77
CA ASP A 34 -16.24 14.05 23.80
C ASP A 34 -16.74 12.60 23.82
N SER A 35 -16.09 11.69 24.54
CA SER A 35 -16.40 10.25 24.62
C SER A 35 -17.81 9.88 25.11
N GLY A 36 -18.47 8.93 24.44
CA GLY A 36 -19.63 8.24 25.00
C GLY A 36 -19.23 7.13 25.98
N THR A 37 -20.20 6.28 26.32
CA THR A 37 -19.96 4.97 26.96
C THR A 37 -20.48 3.86 26.05
N SER A 38 -20.25 2.60 26.39
CA SER A 38 -20.83 1.47 25.67
C SER A 38 -22.35 1.53 25.61
N ASP A 39 -22.97 2.05 26.67
CA ASP A 39 -24.42 2.10 26.84
C ASP A 39 -25.00 3.42 26.31
N ALA A 40 -24.20 4.48 26.31
CA ALA A 40 -24.56 5.82 25.86
C ALA A 40 -23.54 6.38 24.83
N PRO A 41 -23.49 5.83 23.60
CA PRO A 41 -22.53 6.25 22.58
C PRO A 41 -22.87 7.63 21.99
N ILE A 42 -21.88 8.26 21.35
CA ILE A 42 -22.10 9.49 20.56
C ILE A 42 -22.03 9.14 19.08
N VAL A 43 -23.06 9.49 18.31
CA VAL A 43 -23.15 9.21 16.88
C VAL A 43 -23.21 10.50 16.07
N TRP A 44 -22.25 10.73 15.19
CA TRP A 44 -22.29 11.77 14.18
C TRP A 44 -22.77 11.17 12.86
N ARG A 45 -23.88 11.63 12.31
CA ARG A 45 -24.41 11.06 11.07
C ARG A 45 -25.18 12.04 10.21
N ALA A 46 -25.23 11.72 8.91
CA ALA A 46 -26.13 12.37 7.97
C ALA A 46 -27.60 12.12 8.34
N MET A 47 -28.45 13.11 8.08
CA MET A 47 -29.90 12.96 8.10
C MET A 47 -30.35 11.90 7.08
N PRO A 48 -31.38 11.09 7.39
CA PRO A 48 -31.80 10.02 6.50
C PRO A 48 -32.19 10.54 5.11
N GLY A 49 -31.55 10.02 4.06
CA GLY A 49 -31.78 10.43 2.67
C GLY A 49 -30.97 11.66 2.22
N GLU A 50 -30.23 12.30 3.12
CA GLU A 50 -29.40 13.47 2.82
C GLU A 50 -27.93 13.08 2.65
N THR A 51 -27.20 13.77 1.76
CA THR A 51 -25.77 13.55 1.56
C THR A 51 -24.95 14.64 2.25
N VAL A 52 -24.08 14.23 3.17
CA VAL A 52 -23.22 15.13 3.93
C VAL A 52 -21.76 14.92 3.52
N ARG A 53 -21.12 15.98 3.03
CA ARG A 53 -19.71 15.96 2.60
C ARG A 53 -18.85 16.81 3.52
N LEU A 54 -17.90 16.19 4.21
CA LEU A 54 -16.82 16.90 4.90
C LEU A 54 -15.63 16.91 3.95
N THR A 55 -15.20 18.09 3.54
CA THR A 55 -14.14 18.21 2.53
C THR A 55 -13.02 19.13 2.94
N GLY A 56 -11.78 18.70 2.66
CA GLY A 56 -10.58 19.53 2.78
C GLY A 56 -10.28 20.34 1.51
N GLY A 57 -11.11 20.16 0.47
CA GLY A 57 -10.90 20.74 -0.85
C GLY A 57 -11.80 21.94 -1.12
N ARG A 58 -11.28 22.91 -1.87
CA ARG A 58 -12.00 24.11 -2.27
C ARG A 58 -12.43 24.02 -3.73
N THR A 59 -13.67 24.41 -4.01
CA THR A 59 -14.16 24.49 -5.40
C THR A 59 -13.47 25.64 -6.14
N LEU A 60 -12.85 25.33 -7.26
CA LEU A 60 -12.30 26.26 -8.23
C LEU A 60 -13.36 26.62 -9.27
N THR A 61 -13.41 27.90 -9.61
CA THR A 61 -14.29 28.50 -10.63
C THR A 61 -13.50 29.51 -11.45
N GLY A 62 -14.13 30.09 -12.48
CA GLY A 62 -13.50 31.15 -13.27
C GLY A 62 -12.38 30.66 -14.19
N PHE A 63 -12.53 29.45 -14.74
CA PHE A 63 -11.65 28.96 -15.77
C PHE A 63 -11.85 29.76 -17.07
N GLU A 64 -10.75 30.05 -17.74
CA GLU A 64 -10.72 30.77 -19.01
C GLU A 64 -9.81 30.06 -20.00
N LYS A 65 -10.01 30.28 -21.31
CA LYS A 65 -9.10 29.75 -22.32
C LYS A 65 -7.74 30.42 -22.21
N VAL A 66 -6.67 29.66 -22.39
CA VAL A 66 -5.32 30.22 -22.51
C VAL A 66 -5.26 31.10 -23.77
N SER A 67 -4.80 32.33 -23.62
CA SER A 67 -4.57 33.29 -24.72
C SER A 67 -3.10 33.69 -24.89
N ASP A 68 -2.24 33.31 -23.93
CA ASP A 68 -0.80 33.57 -23.96
C ASP A 68 -0.12 32.76 -25.08
N VAL A 69 0.35 33.46 -26.11
CA VAL A 69 0.94 32.85 -27.32
C VAL A 69 2.24 32.11 -27.01
N ASP A 70 3.06 32.64 -26.10
CA ASP A 70 4.33 32.01 -25.73
C ASP A 70 4.09 30.71 -24.97
N LEU A 71 3.06 30.69 -24.11
CA LEU A 71 2.64 29.48 -23.41
C LEU A 71 2.01 28.45 -24.36
N LEU A 72 1.10 28.86 -25.24
CA LEU A 72 0.51 27.98 -26.24
C LEU A 72 1.57 27.37 -27.16
N GLY A 73 2.62 28.14 -27.49
CA GLY A 73 3.76 27.66 -28.28
C GLY A 73 4.61 26.59 -27.60
N ARG A 74 4.45 26.35 -26.29
CA ARG A 74 5.09 25.24 -25.55
C ARG A 74 4.25 23.97 -25.58
N LEU A 75 2.94 24.10 -25.71
CA LEU A 75 2.01 22.97 -25.69
C LEU A 75 1.98 22.24 -27.04
N PRO A 76 1.71 20.92 -27.02
CA PRO A 76 1.40 20.16 -28.23
C PRO A 76 0.25 20.80 -29.00
N GLU A 77 0.33 20.79 -30.33
CA GLU A 77 -0.65 21.48 -31.18
C GLU A 77 -2.09 21.03 -30.89
N ALA A 78 -2.29 19.73 -30.70
CA ALA A 78 -3.59 19.14 -30.37
C ALA A 78 -4.17 19.60 -29.03
N ALA A 79 -3.35 20.05 -28.08
CA ALA A 79 -3.80 20.48 -26.75
C ALA A 79 -4.28 21.93 -26.71
N ARG A 80 -3.70 22.80 -27.55
CA ARG A 80 -3.79 24.27 -27.45
C ARG A 80 -5.22 24.81 -27.37
N SER A 81 -6.17 24.23 -28.09
CA SER A 81 -7.57 24.67 -28.12
C SER A 81 -8.38 24.25 -26.89
N HIS A 82 -7.88 23.29 -26.11
CA HIS A 82 -8.60 22.66 -24.99
C HIS A 82 -8.11 23.11 -23.62
N ILE A 83 -6.89 23.67 -23.52
CA ILE A 83 -6.34 24.06 -22.23
C ILE A 83 -7.06 25.28 -21.67
N LEU A 84 -7.56 25.09 -20.45
CA LEU A 84 -8.11 26.14 -19.62
C LEU A 84 -7.10 26.52 -18.54
N GLN A 85 -7.16 27.77 -18.08
CA GLN A 85 -6.35 28.26 -16.98
C GLN A 85 -7.21 28.85 -15.85
N CYS A 86 -6.67 28.79 -14.63
CA CYS A 86 -7.23 29.41 -13.44
C CYS A 86 -6.11 30.06 -12.61
N ASN A 87 -6.31 31.31 -12.18
CA ASN A 87 -5.39 32.00 -11.28
C ASN A 87 -5.77 31.73 -9.82
N LEU A 88 -5.03 30.83 -9.18
CA LEU A 88 -5.34 30.38 -7.81
C LEU A 88 -5.16 31.52 -6.79
N ARG A 89 -4.16 32.38 -6.99
CA ARG A 89 -3.92 33.52 -6.09
C ARG A 89 -5.03 34.56 -6.17
N ALA A 90 -5.62 34.76 -7.35
CA ALA A 90 -6.81 35.61 -7.50
C ALA A 90 -8.03 35.05 -6.74
N LEU A 91 -8.05 33.73 -6.46
CA LEU A 91 -9.05 33.09 -5.61
C LEU A 91 -8.66 33.10 -4.11
N GLY A 92 -7.52 33.72 -3.75
CA GLY A 92 -6.98 33.73 -2.39
C GLY A 92 -6.41 32.38 -1.96
N ILE A 93 -5.85 31.61 -2.90
CA ILE A 93 -5.15 30.36 -2.63
C ILE A 93 -3.67 30.59 -2.93
N ASP A 94 -2.85 30.63 -1.87
CA ASP A 94 -1.40 30.87 -1.95
C ASP A 94 -0.56 29.68 -1.48
N ASP A 95 -1.17 28.71 -0.76
CA ASP A 95 -0.56 27.43 -0.40
C ASP A 95 -1.12 26.32 -1.29
N PHE A 96 -0.24 25.70 -2.08
CA PHE A 96 -0.53 24.59 -2.99
C PHE A 96 0.07 23.26 -2.49
N GLY A 97 0.63 23.25 -1.28
CA GLY A 97 1.49 22.20 -0.77
C GLY A 97 2.78 22.07 -1.54
N GLU A 98 3.53 21.05 -1.17
CA GLU A 98 4.84 20.74 -1.75
C GLU A 98 4.85 19.30 -2.20
N MET A 99 5.36 19.06 -3.41
CA MET A 99 5.77 17.71 -3.78
C MET A 99 6.97 17.32 -2.93
N LYS A 100 6.93 16.09 -2.40
CA LYS A 100 7.96 15.54 -1.52
C LYS A 100 8.35 14.16 -2.03
N SER A 101 9.59 13.76 -1.74
CA SER A 101 10.02 12.39 -2.01
C SER A 101 9.16 11.41 -1.19
N ARG A 102 8.56 10.44 -1.88
CA ARG A 102 7.60 9.46 -1.36
C ARG A 102 7.90 8.07 -1.91
N GLY A 103 7.35 7.03 -1.29
CA GLY A 103 7.50 5.63 -1.70
C GLY A 103 8.26 4.78 -0.68
N PHE A 104 8.90 3.73 -1.16
CA PHE A 104 9.53 2.71 -0.33
C PHE A 104 10.54 3.28 0.68
N GLY A 105 10.41 2.87 1.94
CA GLY A 105 11.30 3.26 3.04
C GLY A 105 11.16 4.73 3.45
N ARG A 106 10.16 5.47 2.94
CA ARG A 106 9.85 6.84 3.35
C ARG A 106 8.75 6.85 4.39
N PRO A 107 8.78 7.78 5.36
CA PRO A 107 7.60 8.08 6.15
C PRO A 107 6.51 8.68 5.24
N THR A 108 5.25 8.43 5.59
CA THR A 108 4.13 9.20 5.04
C THR A 108 4.38 10.68 5.28
N ALA A 109 4.26 11.49 4.23
CA ALA A 109 4.31 12.94 4.30
C ALA A 109 2.94 13.49 3.94
N THR A 110 2.62 14.76 4.19
CA THR A 110 1.41 15.38 3.64
C THR A 110 1.51 15.51 2.12
N SER A 111 0.41 15.32 1.39
CA SER A 111 0.38 15.42 -0.08
C SER A 111 0.48 16.86 -0.57
N HIS A 112 0.83 17.04 -1.83
CA HIS A 112 0.63 18.32 -2.50
C HIS A 112 -0.87 18.56 -2.74
N CYS A 113 -1.25 19.71 -3.28
CA CYS A 113 -2.61 19.87 -3.77
C CYS A 113 -2.87 18.96 -4.98
N GLU A 114 -4.09 18.46 -5.07
CA GLU A 114 -4.57 17.61 -6.14
C GLU A 114 -5.83 18.21 -6.74
N LEU A 115 -5.99 18.05 -8.05
CA LEU A 115 -7.16 18.52 -8.77
C LEU A 115 -8.15 17.37 -8.97
N PHE A 116 -9.41 17.61 -8.61
CA PHE A 116 -10.49 16.68 -8.84
C PHE A 116 -11.54 17.31 -9.76
N HIS A 117 -11.97 16.58 -10.78
CA HIS A 117 -13.05 16.99 -11.67
C HIS A 117 -14.19 15.97 -11.56
N GLN A 118 -15.41 16.43 -11.25
CA GLN A 118 -16.57 15.57 -11.02
C GLN A 118 -16.33 14.44 -10.00
N GLY A 119 -15.49 14.71 -9.00
CA GLY A 119 -15.15 13.74 -7.96
C GLY A 119 -14.09 12.70 -8.35
N GLN A 120 -13.51 12.78 -9.54
CA GLN A 120 -12.39 11.94 -9.99
C GLN A 120 -11.06 12.70 -9.87
N PRO A 121 -9.96 12.06 -9.44
CA PRO A 121 -8.63 12.67 -9.45
C PRO A 121 -8.14 12.87 -10.89
N MET A 122 -7.58 14.04 -11.18
CA MET A 122 -6.98 14.37 -12.48
C MET A 122 -5.48 14.09 -12.46
N THR A 123 -4.94 13.71 -13.61
CA THR A 123 -3.54 13.29 -13.75
C THR A 123 -2.63 14.51 -13.86
N LEU A 124 -1.60 14.59 -13.04
CA LEU A 124 -0.58 15.62 -13.22
C LEU A 124 0.15 15.35 -14.54
N ALA A 125 0.28 16.37 -15.39
CA ALA A 125 0.91 16.29 -16.71
C ALA A 125 2.25 15.53 -16.61
N ARG A 126 2.35 14.44 -17.34
CA ARG A 126 3.41 13.43 -17.17
C ARG A 126 3.85 12.88 -18.50
N TRP A 127 5.07 12.35 -18.53
CA TRP A 127 5.56 11.59 -19.67
C TRP A 127 6.42 10.40 -19.23
N PRO A 128 6.23 9.21 -19.80
CA PRO A 128 5.13 8.85 -20.71
C PRO A 128 3.75 8.92 -20.04
N ASN A 129 2.69 8.89 -20.86
CA ASN A 129 1.30 8.93 -20.41
C ASN A 129 0.97 7.70 -19.54
N GLU A 130 -0.16 7.77 -18.83
CA GLU A 130 -0.56 6.70 -17.90
C GLU A 130 -0.62 5.32 -18.57
N GLY A 131 -0.11 4.29 -17.88
CA GLY A 131 0.05 2.94 -18.41
C GLY A 131 1.41 2.70 -19.10
N GLU A 132 2.14 3.75 -19.46
CA GLU A 132 3.45 3.67 -20.09
C GLU A 132 4.59 4.12 -19.16
N PHE A 133 5.80 3.65 -19.48
CA PHE A 133 7.02 3.98 -18.76
C PHE A 133 8.19 4.16 -19.71
N GLU A 134 9.06 5.12 -19.40
CA GLU A 134 10.38 5.23 -20.00
C GLU A 134 11.34 4.25 -19.33
N LYS A 135 12.43 3.91 -20.02
CA LYS A 135 13.45 2.98 -19.55
C LYS A 135 14.77 3.70 -19.26
N ILE A 136 15.42 3.28 -18.18
CA ILE A 136 16.77 3.73 -17.87
C ILE A 136 17.72 3.12 -18.90
N ALA A 137 18.30 3.95 -19.76
CA ALA A 137 19.19 3.53 -20.85
C ALA A 137 20.54 3.04 -20.33
N GLY A 138 21.05 3.62 -19.24
CA GLY A 138 22.40 3.32 -18.78
C GLY A 138 22.85 4.06 -17.53
N ILE A 139 24.04 3.65 -17.06
CA ILE A 139 24.76 4.27 -15.95
C ILE A 139 25.83 5.19 -16.57
N PRO A 140 25.98 6.44 -16.11
CA PRO A 140 27.05 7.32 -16.56
C PRO A 140 28.43 6.69 -16.37
N GLU A 141 29.38 7.01 -17.26
CA GLU A 141 30.73 6.47 -17.22
C GLU A 141 31.39 6.72 -15.84
N GLY A 142 31.94 5.66 -15.24
CA GLY A 142 32.59 5.72 -13.92
C GLY A 142 31.65 5.77 -12.70
N ALA A 143 30.33 5.79 -12.89
CA ALA A 143 29.35 5.84 -11.79
C ALA A 143 28.77 4.47 -11.39
N GLY A 144 29.19 3.38 -12.04
CA GLY A 144 28.74 2.02 -11.75
C GLY A 144 29.48 1.41 -10.55
N GLN A 145 28.73 0.70 -9.70
CA GLN A 145 29.26 -0.08 -8.58
C GLN A 145 28.81 -1.54 -8.70
N ASN A 146 29.64 -2.49 -8.28
CA ASN A 146 29.28 -3.91 -8.26
C ASN A 146 28.20 -4.17 -7.20
N ASP A 147 27.12 -4.85 -7.58
CA ASP A 147 25.99 -5.18 -6.70
C ASP A 147 26.25 -6.37 -5.75
N GLY A 148 27.47 -6.92 -5.77
CA GLY A 148 27.83 -8.13 -5.02
C GLY A 148 27.43 -9.44 -5.73
N HIS A 149 26.73 -9.34 -6.86
CA HIS A 149 26.29 -10.47 -7.69
C HIS A 149 26.86 -10.39 -9.11
N GLY A 150 27.92 -9.59 -9.32
CA GLY A 150 28.60 -9.46 -10.61
C GLY A 150 27.88 -8.56 -11.61
N ARG A 151 26.84 -7.83 -11.20
CA ARG A 151 26.18 -6.82 -12.03
C ARG A 151 26.57 -5.42 -11.55
N GLN A 152 26.37 -4.44 -12.43
CA GLN A 152 26.58 -3.03 -12.11
C GLN A 152 25.27 -2.38 -11.66
N MET A 153 25.35 -1.53 -10.64
CA MET A 153 24.26 -0.70 -10.14
C MET A 153 24.74 0.75 -10.07
N GLY A 154 23.92 1.68 -10.57
CA GLY A 154 24.19 3.11 -10.45
C GLY A 154 23.54 3.70 -9.19
N ASP A 155 23.97 4.90 -8.80
CA ASP A 155 23.33 5.65 -7.72
C ASP A 155 22.61 6.90 -8.28
N LEU A 156 21.45 7.23 -7.72
CA LEU A 156 20.60 8.33 -8.24
C LEU A 156 21.26 9.71 -8.13
N LYS A 157 22.24 9.88 -7.23
CA LYS A 157 23.00 11.14 -7.08
C LYS A 157 23.91 11.40 -8.28
N SER A 158 24.57 10.37 -8.79
CA SER A 158 25.40 10.46 -10.00
C SER A 158 24.56 10.67 -11.27
N GLY A 159 23.29 10.25 -11.23
CA GLY A 159 22.32 10.36 -12.31
C GLY A 159 22.25 9.12 -13.18
N PHE A 160 21.26 9.09 -14.06
CA PHE A 160 21.00 8.00 -15.00
C PHE A 160 20.74 8.52 -16.41
N LEU A 161 21.05 7.70 -17.41
CA LEU A 161 20.78 8.00 -18.81
C LEU A 161 19.36 7.54 -19.19
N TYR A 162 18.70 8.30 -20.04
CA TYR A 162 17.35 7.98 -20.56
C TYR A 162 17.36 7.81 -22.09
N GLU A 163 16.32 7.18 -22.63
CA GLU A 163 16.14 6.99 -24.08
C GLU A 163 15.27 8.08 -24.71
N GLY A 164 15.40 8.25 -26.03
CA GLY A 164 14.61 9.21 -26.80
C GLY A 164 15.03 10.68 -26.61
N ASP A 165 14.28 11.56 -27.26
CA ASP A 165 14.57 13.00 -27.35
C ASP A 165 13.43 13.87 -26.78
N ARG A 166 12.42 13.25 -26.15
CA ARG A 166 11.24 13.98 -25.63
C ARG A 166 11.64 15.14 -24.70
N PRO A 167 12.56 14.97 -23.73
CA PRO A 167 12.95 16.05 -22.84
C PRO A 167 13.69 17.22 -23.51
N ALA A 168 14.14 17.09 -24.77
CA ALA A 168 14.77 18.18 -25.50
C ALA A 168 13.79 19.32 -25.87
N GLY A 169 12.47 19.03 -25.87
CA GLY A 169 11.42 20.03 -26.10
C GLY A 169 11.05 20.87 -24.87
N TRP A 170 11.52 20.49 -23.66
CA TRP A 170 11.08 21.11 -22.42
C TRP A 170 11.87 22.38 -22.11
N ARG A 171 11.17 23.51 -21.94
CA ARG A 171 11.84 24.82 -21.73
C ARG A 171 12.29 25.05 -20.29
N ARG A 172 11.67 24.35 -19.34
CA ARG A 172 11.89 24.50 -17.90
C ARG A 172 12.06 23.14 -17.27
N ALA A 173 13.03 23.02 -16.36
CA ALA A 173 13.25 21.83 -15.55
C ALA A 173 13.01 22.09 -14.05
N ASP A 174 12.61 23.31 -13.70
CA ASP A 174 12.29 23.66 -12.33
C ASP A 174 10.95 23.04 -11.91
N ASP A 175 10.98 22.30 -10.80
CA ASP A 175 9.85 21.54 -10.24
C ASP A 175 9.35 20.35 -11.09
N ILE A 176 10.21 19.77 -11.93
CA ILE A 176 9.99 18.44 -12.52
C ILE A 176 10.31 17.35 -11.49
N TRP A 177 9.48 16.33 -11.45
CA TRP A 177 9.68 15.13 -10.63
C TRP A 177 9.78 13.89 -11.50
N VAL A 178 10.44 12.86 -10.97
CA VAL A 178 10.45 11.52 -11.56
C VAL A 178 9.95 10.50 -10.57
N HIS A 179 9.07 9.61 -11.00
CA HIS A 179 8.71 8.39 -10.28
C HIS A 179 9.42 7.23 -10.93
N GLY A 180 10.11 6.41 -10.14
CA GLY A 180 10.84 5.27 -10.66
C GLY A 180 10.74 4.03 -9.79
N TYR A 181 10.79 2.88 -10.46
CA TYR A 181 11.14 1.59 -9.91
C TYR A 181 12.61 1.38 -10.25
N TRP A 182 13.52 1.69 -9.32
CA TRP A 182 14.91 1.99 -9.68
C TRP A 182 15.77 0.75 -9.94
N ALA A 183 15.86 -0.14 -8.97
CA ALA A 183 16.59 -1.41 -9.06
C ALA A 183 15.65 -2.62 -8.90
N TRP A 184 14.54 -2.44 -8.18
CA TRP A 184 13.62 -3.48 -7.77
C TRP A 184 12.17 -3.01 -7.91
N ASP A 185 11.29 -3.86 -8.45
CA ASP A 185 9.87 -3.55 -8.65
C ASP A 185 9.04 -3.44 -7.36
N TRP A 186 9.61 -3.83 -6.21
CA TRP A 186 9.02 -3.63 -4.88
C TRP A 186 9.47 -2.32 -4.20
N ALA A 187 10.37 -1.55 -4.82
CA ALA A 187 10.91 -0.33 -4.24
C ALA A 187 10.78 0.87 -5.18
N ASN A 188 9.61 1.51 -5.16
CA ASN A 188 9.39 2.76 -5.89
C ASN A 188 9.80 3.98 -5.06
N SER A 189 10.23 5.07 -5.70
CA SER A 189 10.16 6.39 -5.08
C SER A 189 9.98 7.52 -6.09
N TYR A 190 9.58 8.67 -5.58
CA TYR A 190 9.49 9.93 -6.32
C TYR A 190 10.69 10.78 -5.95
N GLU A 191 11.44 11.28 -6.92
CA GLU A 191 12.58 12.14 -6.67
C GLU A 191 12.49 13.39 -7.54
N ARG A 192 12.87 14.54 -6.97
CA ARG A 192 12.88 15.80 -7.71
C ARG A 192 14.04 15.81 -8.69
N VAL A 193 13.84 16.30 -9.90
CA VAL A 193 14.94 16.51 -10.86
C VAL A 193 15.79 17.69 -10.38
N ALA A 194 17.09 17.45 -10.16
CA ALA A 194 18.06 18.50 -9.84
C ALA A 194 18.63 19.15 -11.10
N SER A 195 18.87 18.35 -12.13
CA SER A 195 19.33 18.83 -13.43
C SER A 195 18.92 17.87 -14.54
N LEU A 196 18.54 18.40 -15.68
CA LEU A 196 18.24 17.68 -16.91
C LEU A 196 19.17 18.19 -18.01
N ASP A 197 19.95 17.29 -18.61
CA ASP A 197 20.84 17.57 -19.73
C ASP A 197 20.37 16.78 -20.96
N PRO A 198 19.59 17.42 -21.87
CA PRO A 198 19.09 16.75 -23.06
C PRO A 198 20.16 16.39 -24.08
N ALA A 199 21.28 17.12 -24.12
CA ALA A 199 22.35 16.85 -25.09
C ALA A 199 23.06 15.53 -24.77
N ASN A 200 23.25 15.23 -23.49
CA ASN A 200 23.85 13.99 -23.02
C ASN A 200 22.82 12.95 -22.53
N ARG A 201 21.52 13.25 -22.67
CA ARG A 201 20.39 12.45 -22.15
C ARG A 201 20.58 11.99 -20.70
N LEU A 202 20.99 12.93 -19.85
CA LEU A 202 21.35 12.67 -18.46
C LEU A 202 20.40 13.39 -17.51
N ILE A 203 19.85 12.66 -16.54
CA ILE A 203 19.06 13.19 -15.43
C ILE A 203 19.84 13.00 -14.14
N ARG A 204 19.86 14.02 -13.29
CA ARG A 204 20.27 13.89 -11.88
C ARG A 204 19.12 14.29 -10.98
N THR A 205 18.92 13.55 -9.90
CA THR A 205 17.88 13.86 -8.91
C THR A 205 18.47 14.63 -7.73
N ALA A 206 17.60 15.31 -6.99
CA ALA A 206 17.93 15.98 -5.73
C ALA A 206 17.73 15.01 -4.55
N PRO A 207 18.44 15.20 -3.42
CA PRO A 207 18.18 14.41 -2.21
C PRO A 207 16.78 14.69 -1.63
N PRO A 208 16.20 13.74 -0.85
CA PRO A 208 16.74 12.41 -0.56
C PRO A 208 16.77 11.50 -1.81
N TYR A 209 17.55 10.43 -1.78
CA TYR A 209 17.62 9.47 -2.90
C TYR A 209 16.96 8.16 -2.50
N GLY A 210 16.41 7.43 -3.47
CA GLY A 210 15.85 6.09 -3.27
C GLY A 210 16.78 5.21 -2.42
N GLN A 211 16.21 4.32 -1.62
CA GLN A 211 16.99 3.53 -0.64
C GLN A 211 18.05 2.64 -1.30
N TYR A 212 17.80 2.23 -2.54
CA TYR A 212 18.72 1.45 -3.36
C TYR A 212 19.30 2.31 -4.50
N GLY A 213 20.18 1.71 -5.29
CA GLY A 213 20.58 2.26 -6.57
C GLY A 213 19.54 2.01 -7.67
N PHE A 214 19.97 2.17 -8.92
CA PHE A 214 19.17 1.87 -10.10
C PHE A 214 19.90 0.92 -11.06
N ARG A 215 19.14 0.33 -12.00
CA ARG A 215 19.69 -0.56 -13.04
C ARG A 215 19.23 -0.13 -14.44
N PRO A 216 20.05 -0.32 -15.48
CA PRO A 216 19.58 -0.21 -16.86
C PRO A 216 18.38 -1.13 -17.13
N GLY A 217 17.44 -0.68 -17.97
CA GLY A 217 16.18 -1.37 -18.29
C GLY A 217 15.07 -1.23 -17.25
N GLN A 218 15.36 -0.60 -16.10
CA GLN A 218 14.34 -0.27 -15.10
C GLN A 218 13.51 0.93 -15.54
N ARG A 219 12.34 1.10 -14.92
CA ARG A 219 11.26 1.93 -15.46
C ARG A 219 10.97 3.16 -14.61
N PHE A 220 10.67 4.27 -15.28
CA PHE A 220 10.36 5.54 -14.65
C PHE A 220 9.47 6.40 -15.55
N TYR A 221 8.93 7.49 -15.01
CA TYR A 221 8.27 8.56 -15.77
C TYR A 221 8.45 9.91 -15.07
N PHE A 222 8.24 10.98 -15.83
CA PHE A 222 8.31 12.37 -15.38
C PHE A 222 6.92 12.90 -15.02
N LEU A 223 6.90 13.91 -14.16
CA LEU A 223 5.72 14.54 -13.63
C LEU A 223 5.90 16.06 -13.59
N ASN A 224 4.78 16.77 -13.68
CA ASN A 224 4.68 18.22 -13.60
C ASN A 224 5.39 18.95 -14.75
N VAL A 225 5.23 18.45 -15.98
CA VAL A 225 5.85 19.05 -17.18
C VAL A 225 4.75 19.72 -18.01
N LEU A 226 4.77 21.05 -18.16
CA LEU A 226 3.75 21.76 -18.93
C LEU A 226 3.67 21.29 -20.38
N GLU A 227 4.82 21.06 -21.00
CA GLU A 227 4.93 20.55 -22.38
C GLU A 227 4.30 19.17 -22.57
N GLU A 228 4.06 18.43 -21.49
CA GLU A 228 3.42 17.10 -21.48
C GLU A 228 1.97 17.16 -20.98
N LEU A 229 1.36 18.35 -20.96
CA LEU A 229 -0.10 18.51 -20.81
C LEU A 229 -0.74 18.22 -22.18
N ASP A 230 -0.88 16.93 -22.51
CA ASP A 230 -1.07 16.48 -23.89
C ASP A 230 -2.30 15.59 -24.14
N GLN A 231 -3.05 15.28 -23.08
CA GLN A 231 -4.31 14.53 -23.20
C GLN A 231 -5.41 15.02 -22.23
N PRO A 232 -6.69 14.73 -22.54
CA PRO A 232 -7.81 15.06 -21.65
C PRO A 232 -7.66 14.43 -20.26
N GLY A 233 -8.01 15.20 -19.23
CA GLY A 233 -7.90 14.80 -17.82
C GLY A 233 -6.57 15.16 -17.16
N GLU A 234 -5.63 15.75 -17.91
CA GLU A 234 -4.37 16.21 -17.35
C GLU A 234 -4.41 17.66 -16.86
N TRP A 235 -3.56 17.96 -15.89
CA TRP A 235 -3.37 19.32 -15.37
C TRP A 235 -1.92 19.60 -15.01
N TYR A 236 -1.56 20.89 -14.98
CA TYR A 236 -0.24 21.38 -14.60
C TYR A 236 -0.39 22.58 -13.66
N LEU A 237 0.51 22.71 -12.68
CA LEU A 237 0.56 23.85 -11.77
C LEU A 237 1.90 24.56 -11.86
N ASP A 238 1.89 25.79 -12.35
CA ASP A 238 3.01 26.71 -12.17
C ASP A 238 2.95 27.29 -10.75
N ARG A 239 3.66 26.64 -9.83
CA ARG A 239 3.71 27.05 -8.41
C ARG A 239 4.31 28.44 -8.21
N ALA A 240 5.21 28.88 -9.10
CA ALA A 240 5.85 30.20 -8.97
C ALA A 240 4.84 31.32 -9.23
N THR A 241 3.97 31.16 -10.23
CA THR A 241 2.96 32.16 -10.59
C THR A 241 1.59 31.92 -9.93
N GLY A 242 1.33 30.70 -9.45
CA GLY A 242 0.03 30.29 -8.92
C GLY A 242 -1.03 30.09 -10.00
N ARG A 243 -0.60 29.70 -11.21
CA ARG A 243 -1.49 29.40 -12.34
C ARG A 243 -1.64 27.91 -12.54
N LEU A 244 -2.89 27.45 -12.52
CA LEU A 244 -3.26 26.08 -12.84
C LEU A 244 -3.74 26.03 -14.30
N TYR A 245 -3.29 25.02 -15.03
CA TYR A 245 -3.68 24.73 -16.41
C TYR A 245 -4.30 23.33 -16.45
N PHE A 246 -5.41 23.17 -17.16
CA PHE A 246 -6.22 21.96 -17.12
C PHE A 246 -6.81 21.66 -18.50
N TRP A 247 -6.74 20.40 -18.93
CA TRP A 247 -7.51 19.88 -20.05
C TRP A 247 -8.70 19.08 -19.51
N PRO A 248 -9.94 19.62 -19.57
CA PRO A 248 -11.13 18.88 -19.15
C PRO A 248 -11.31 17.54 -19.90
N PRO A 249 -11.69 16.44 -19.22
CA PRO A 249 -11.96 15.14 -19.88
C PRO A 249 -13.04 15.20 -20.97
N ALA A 250 -13.98 16.14 -20.87
CA ALA A 250 -15.04 16.38 -21.84
C ALA A 250 -15.12 17.87 -22.15
N GLU A 251 -15.53 18.22 -23.38
CA GLU A 251 -15.73 19.61 -23.77
C GLU A 251 -16.82 20.28 -22.91
N GLN A 252 -16.49 21.43 -22.34
CA GLN A 252 -17.35 22.22 -21.48
C GLN A 252 -17.07 23.70 -21.71
N ASP A 253 -18.09 24.53 -21.52
CA ASP A 253 -17.89 25.97 -21.50
C ASP A 253 -16.96 26.35 -20.33
N PRO A 254 -15.88 27.13 -20.55
CA PRO A 254 -14.90 27.41 -19.50
C PRO A 254 -15.52 27.98 -18.21
N GLY A 255 -16.54 28.83 -18.34
CA GLY A 255 -17.26 29.42 -17.20
C GLY A 255 -18.06 28.42 -16.37
N GLU A 256 -18.36 27.24 -16.91
CA GLU A 256 -19.11 26.17 -16.24
C GLU A 256 -18.20 25.13 -15.59
N VAL A 257 -16.92 25.08 -15.96
CA VAL A 257 -15.96 24.14 -15.36
C VAL A 257 -15.86 24.38 -13.85
N ARG A 258 -16.07 23.31 -13.09
CA ARG A 258 -15.90 23.24 -11.64
C ARG A 258 -14.95 22.11 -11.33
N CYS A 259 -13.88 22.43 -10.61
CA CYS A 259 -12.96 21.45 -10.06
C CYS A 259 -12.84 21.66 -8.56
N GLN A 260 -12.37 20.65 -7.83
CA GLN A 260 -12.01 20.77 -6.43
C GLN A 260 -10.49 20.66 -6.32
N LEU A 261 -9.88 21.53 -5.52
CA LEU A 261 -8.45 21.49 -5.22
C LEU A 261 -8.26 21.12 -3.74
N SER A 262 -7.52 20.07 -3.42
CA SER A 262 -7.25 19.70 -2.02
C SER A 262 -6.32 20.71 -1.34
N LEU A 263 -6.71 21.21 -0.16
CA LEU A 263 -5.98 22.26 0.56
C LEU A 263 -5.71 21.93 2.03
N LEU A 264 -6.59 21.20 2.71
CA LEU A 264 -6.37 20.83 4.11
C LEU A 264 -5.13 19.94 4.25
N ASP A 265 -4.17 20.28 5.11
CA ASP A 265 -2.97 19.48 5.43
C ASP A 265 -3.08 18.62 6.69
N GLN A 266 -4.27 18.61 7.29
CA GLN A 266 -4.63 17.85 8.48
C GLN A 266 -5.67 16.78 8.16
N PRO A 267 -5.87 15.78 9.03
CA PRO A 267 -6.98 14.89 8.86
C PRO A 267 -8.33 15.61 8.92
N LEU A 268 -9.34 15.07 8.24
CA LEU A 268 -10.70 15.63 8.33
C LEU A 268 -11.25 15.42 9.74
N LEU A 269 -11.05 14.22 10.30
CA LEU A 269 -11.45 13.84 11.65
C LEU A 269 -10.20 13.43 12.46
N ASN A 270 -10.02 14.02 13.64
CA ASN A 270 -8.93 13.66 14.56
C ASN A 270 -9.51 13.31 15.94
N LEU A 271 -9.40 12.05 16.36
CA LEU A 271 -9.93 11.56 17.62
C LEU A 271 -8.76 11.14 18.52
N THR A 272 -8.56 11.84 19.64
CA THR A 272 -7.47 11.53 20.59
C THR A 272 -8.02 11.21 21.98
N GLY A 273 -7.79 9.98 22.46
CA GLY A 273 -8.30 9.48 23.74
C GLY A 273 -9.83 9.38 23.80
N VAL A 274 -10.48 9.31 22.64
CA VAL A 274 -11.95 9.29 22.50
C VAL A 274 -12.46 7.86 22.66
N SER A 275 -13.62 7.69 23.29
CA SER A 275 -14.28 6.39 23.39
C SER A 275 -15.74 6.44 22.97
N HIS A 276 -16.21 5.35 22.36
CA HIS A 276 -17.62 5.12 21.99
C HIS A 276 -18.23 6.25 21.13
N VAL A 277 -17.44 6.74 20.16
CA VAL A 277 -17.90 7.69 19.14
C VAL A 277 -17.98 7.02 17.77
N THR A 278 -19.09 7.23 17.07
CA THR A 278 -19.32 6.70 15.72
C THR A 278 -19.51 7.85 14.74
N PHE A 279 -18.75 7.87 13.65
CA PHE A 279 -19.06 8.67 12.46
C PHE A 279 -19.69 7.78 11.41
N GLN A 280 -20.90 8.13 10.96
CA GLN A 280 -21.73 7.26 10.13
C GLN A 280 -22.32 7.94 8.89
N GLY A 281 -22.19 7.29 7.74
CA GLY A 281 -22.90 7.71 6.52
C GLY A 281 -22.41 9.04 5.96
N LEU A 282 -21.14 9.39 6.16
CA LEU A 282 -20.56 10.64 5.70
C LEU A 282 -19.67 10.42 4.47
N VAL A 283 -19.59 11.44 3.62
CA VAL A 283 -18.55 11.52 2.58
C VAL A 283 -17.38 12.32 3.16
N LEU A 284 -16.18 11.73 3.17
CA LEU A 284 -14.93 12.36 3.61
C LEU A 284 -14.00 12.47 2.39
N GLU A 285 -13.68 13.69 1.94
CA GLU A 285 -12.94 13.86 0.67
C GLU A 285 -11.97 15.05 0.60
N ALA A 286 -10.95 14.93 -0.26
CA ALA A 286 -10.07 16.02 -0.71
C ALA A 286 -9.25 16.72 0.39
N THR A 287 -8.83 16.00 1.43
CA THR A 287 -7.71 16.45 2.28
C THR A 287 -6.38 15.96 1.71
N ARG A 288 -5.30 16.73 1.92
CA ARG A 288 -3.91 16.34 1.59
C ARG A 288 -3.30 15.38 2.60
N SER A 289 -3.96 15.14 3.74
CA SER A 289 -3.51 14.21 4.79
C SER A 289 -4.39 12.94 4.82
N ASN A 290 -4.49 12.27 5.97
CA ASN A 290 -5.39 11.14 6.21
C ASN A 290 -6.85 11.59 6.25
N ALA A 291 -7.85 10.74 5.98
CA ALA A 291 -9.24 11.15 6.20
C ALA A 291 -9.59 11.17 7.69
N VAL A 292 -9.21 10.12 8.41
CA VAL A 292 -9.49 9.93 9.84
C VAL A 292 -8.24 9.47 10.57
N GLU A 293 -7.96 10.08 11.72
CA GLU A 293 -6.96 9.59 12.68
C GLU A 293 -7.64 9.30 14.03
N ILE A 294 -7.37 8.12 14.58
CA ILE A 294 -7.79 7.70 15.92
C ILE A 294 -6.56 7.32 16.71
N ARG A 295 -6.31 8.02 17.82
CA ARG A 295 -5.22 7.72 18.77
C ARG A 295 -5.80 7.42 20.14
N ASP A 296 -5.48 6.26 20.69
CA ASP A 296 -5.96 5.79 21.99
C ASP A 296 -7.50 5.76 22.13
N GLY A 297 -7.95 5.49 23.36
CA GLY A 297 -9.37 5.36 23.70
C GLY A 297 -9.94 3.98 23.37
N SER A 298 -11.25 3.89 23.17
CA SER A 298 -11.89 2.58 22.97
C SER A 298 -13.19 2.64 22.17
N GLY A 299 -13.45 1.64 21.34
CA GLY A 299 -14.78 1.43 20.79
C GLY A 299 -15.27 2.49 19.78
N ASN A 300 -14.38 3.31 19.21
CA ASN A 300 -14.75 4.25 18.13
C ASN A 300 -15.04 3.53 16.81
N ARG A 301 -15.96 4.08 16.00
CA ARG A 301 -16.39 3.48 14.73
C ARG A 301 -16.40 4.50 13.60
N ILE A 302 -15.91 4.09 12.45
CA ILE A 302 -16.17 4.74 11.16
C ILE A 302 -17.05 3.78 10.36
N ALA A 303 -18.29 4.17 10.07
CA ALA A 303 -19.33 3.24 9.64
C ALA A 303 -20.10 3.73 8.40
N GLY A 304 -20.15 2.95 7.32
CA GLY A 304 -20.96 3.30 6.15
C GLY A 304 -20.51 4.60 5.46
N CYS A 305 -19.25 5.00 5.62
CA CYS A 305 -18.73 6.25 5.05
C CYS A 305 -18.12 6.01 3.66
N ALA A 306 -18.24 7.01 2.79
CA ALA A 306 -17.48 7.07 1.54
C ALA A 306 -16.25 7.96 1.77
N ILE A 307 -15.07 7.35 1.75
CA ILE A 307 -13.78 7.99 1.95
C ILE A 307 -13.04 7.97 0.62
N ARG A 308 -12.81 9.14 0.02
CA ARG A 308 -12.18 9.20 -1.30
C ARG A 308 -11.33 10.42 -1.53
N ASN A 309 -10.48 10.39 -2.55
CA ASN A 309 -9.68 11.55 -2.96
C ASN A 309 -8.84 12.08 -1.78
N ILE A 310 -8.22 11.16 -1.05
CA ILE A 310 -7.44 11.45 0.16
C ILE A 310 -5.96 11.49 -0.21
N GLY A 311 -5.20 12.43 0.34
CA GLY A 311 -3.79 12.61 0.01
C GLY A 311 -2.89 11.50 0.56
N ASP A 312 -3.22 10.97 1.74
CA ASP A 312 -2.47 9.89 2.39
C ASP A 312 -3.37 8.65 2.61
N CYS A 313 -3.57 8.19 3.85
CA CYS A 313 -4.40 7.02 4.16
C CYS A 313 -5.87 7.37 4.42
N GLY A 314 -6.78 6.44 4.12
CA GLY A 314 -8.20 6.60 4.48
C GLY A 314 -8.41 6.73 5.99
N VAL A 315 -7.98 5.74 6.77
CA VAL A 315 -8.13 5.74 8.24
C VAL A 315 -6.86 5.23 8.91
N THR A 316 -6.38 5.91 9.96
CA THR A 316 -5.30 5.40 10.82
C THR A 316 -5.80 5.24 12.26
N ILE A 317 -5.47 4.10 12.87
CA ILE A 317 -5.80 3.75 14.25
C ILE A 317 -4.49 3.38 14.95
N GLU A 318 -4.14 4.11 16.01
CA GLU A 318 -2.93 3.91 16.81
C GLU A 318 -3.29 3.79 18.30
N GLY A 319 -2.98 2.64 18.90
CA GLY A 319 -3.27 2.38 20.31
C GLY A 319 -4.75 2.15 20.59
N GLY A 320 -5.13 2.24 21.87
CA GLY A 320 -6.51 2.01 22.31
C GLY A 320 -6.98 0.56 22.14
N ALA A 321 -8.30 0.35 22.21
CA ALA A 321 -8.91 -0.97 22.14
C ALA A 321 -10.24 -0.99 21.37
N GLY A 322 -10.42 -2.01 20.54
CA GLY A 322 -11.71 -2.34 19.95
C GLY A 322 -12.27 -1.30 18.99
N HIS A 323 -11.45 -0.49 18.31
CA HIS A 323 -11.85 0.41 17.22
C HIS A 323 -12.23 -0.35 15.94
N GLY A 324 -13.10 0.22 15.11
CA GLY A 324 -13.59 -0.46 13.91
C GLY A 324 -13.87 0.46 12.72
N VAL A 325 -13.56 -0.04 11.52
CA VAL A 325 -13.99 0.53 10.24
C VAL A 325 -14.92 -0.46 9.57
N ILE A 326 -16.16 -0.05 9.26
CA ILE A 326 -17.24 -0.98 8.90
C ILE A 326 -18.03 -0.45 7.71
N GLY A 327 -18.27 -1.27 6.70
CA GLY A 327 -19.20 -0.92 5.63
C GLY A 327 -18.79 0.30 4.80
N CYS A 328 -17.50 0.66 4.79
CA CYS A 328 -17.01 1.87 4.14
C CYS A 328 -16.53 1.61 2.71
N GLU A 329 -16.70 2.60 1.84
CA GLU A 329 -16.04 2.65 0.53
C GLU A 329 -14.79 3.52 0.67
N ILE A 330 -13.61 2.97 0.41
CA ILE A 330 -12.33 3.66 0.56
C ILE A 330 -11.63 3.61 -0.79
N LEU A 331 -11.70 4.72 -1.53
CA LEU A 331 -11.31 4.78 -2.93
C LEU A 331 -10.29 5.90 -3.18
N ASP A 332 -9.41 5.74 -4.15
CA ASP A 332 -8.60 6.86 -4.67
C ASP A 332 -7.77 7.58 -3.58
N THR A 333 -7.19 6.82 -2.63
CA THR A 333 -6.25 7.34 -1.64
C THR A 333 -4.84 7.46 -2.22
N GLY A 334 -4.09 8.46 -1.78
CA GLY A 334 -2.73 8.71 -2.25
C GLY A 334 -1.74 7.70 -1.70
N ASP A 335 -1.94 7.22 -0.47
CA ASP A 335 -1.18 6.13 0.13
C ASP A 335 -2.10 4.95 0.45
N GLY A 336 -2.17 4.48 1.70
CA GLY A 336 -2.89 3.25 2.07
C GLY A 336 -4.41 3.41 2.26
N GLY A 337 -5.08 2.31 2.58
CA GLY A 337 -6.49 2.31 2.98
C GLY A 337 -6.67 2.55 4.47
N VAL A 338 -6.70 1.46 5.25
CA VAL A 338 -6.82 1.49 6.72
C VAL A 338 -5.53 0.96 7.37
N SER A 339 -5.00 1.67 8.35
CA SER A 339 -3.89 1.21 9.19
C SER A 339 -4.35 0.96 10.63
N LEU A 340 -4.13 -0.26 11.12
CA LEU A 340 -4.42 -0.69 12.50
C LEU A 340 -3.11 -0.95 13.24
N SER A 341 -2.88 -0.22 14.33
CA SER A 341 -1.77 -0.48 15.26
C SER A 341 -2.29 -0.52 16.69
N GLY A 342 -2.05 -1.62 17.42
CA GLY A 342 -2.53 -1.76 18.79
C GLY A 342 -2.34 -3.16 19.37
N GLY A 343 -2.58 -3.27 20.68
CA GLY A 343 -2.30 -4.48 21.45
C GLY A 343 -0.88 -4.46 22.02
N ASN A 344 -0.56 -5.45 22.85
CA ASN A 344 0.72 -5.52 23.54
C ASN A 344 1.41 -6.85 23.25
N ARG A 345 2.50 -6.82 22.47
CA ARG A 345 3.27 -8.02 22.15
C ARG A 345 4.06 -8.56 23.32
N ASP A 346 4.47 -7.75 24.30
CA ASP A 346 5.18 -8.24 25.49
C ASP A 346 4.27 -9.10 26.37
N LYS A 347 2.97 -8.85 26.32
CA LYS A 347 1.96 -9.56 27.11
C LYS A 347 1.04 -10.47 26.29
N LEU A 348 1.14 -10.40 24.96
CA LEU A 348 0.19 -11.00 24.02
C LEU A 348 -1.27 -10.58 24.28
N GLU A 349 -1.47 -9.31 24.67
CA GLU A 349 -2.80 -8.74 24.90
C GLU A 349 -3.35 -8.15 23.60
N ALA A 350 -4.52 -8.62 23.17
CA ALA A 350 -5.17 -8.17 21.95
C ALA A 350 -5.74 -6.75 22.06
N ALA A 351 -5.61 -5.94 21.00
CA ALA A 351 -6.35 -4.69 20.86
C ALA A 351 -7.77 -4.90 20.33
N GLY A 352 -7.99 -5.92 19.49
CA GLY A 352 -9.32 -6.21 18.93
C GLY A 352 -9.81 -5.17 17.92
N HIS A 353 -8.90 -4.49 17.20
CA HIS A 353 -9.33 -3.60 16.11
C HIS A 353 -9.78 -4.39 14.89
N PHE A 354 -10.67 -3.83 14.10
CA PHE A 354 -11.21 -4.54 12.95
C PHE A 354 -11.57 -3.66 11.74
N VAL A 355 -11.46 -4.25 10.56
CA VAL A 355 -11.94 -3.71 9.28
C VAL A 355 -12.86 -4.73 8.65
N GLU A 356 -14.14 -4.38 8.52
CA GLU A 356 -15.17 -5.34 8.11
C GLU A 356 -16.13 -4.80 7.07
N ASN A 357 -16.50 -5.63 6.09
CA ASN A 357 -17.47 -5.30 5.04
C ASN A 357 -17.12 -4.01 4.26
N CYS A 358 -15.83 -3.70 4.09
CA CYS A 358 -15.39 -2.50 3.39
C CYS A 358 -15.00 -2.83 1.94
N HIS A 359 -15.12 -1.82 1.08
CA HIS A 359 -14.70 -1.88 -0.32
C HIS A 359 -13.50 -0.96 -0.55
N PHE A 360 -12.45 -1.51 -1.13
CA PHE A 360 -11.19 -0.84 -1.41
C PHE A 360 -10.88 -0.91 -2.90
N ALA A 361 -10.63 0.23 -3.53
CA ALA A 361 -10.02 0.27 -4.85
C ALA A 361 -9.20 1.53 -5.14
N ARG A 362 -8.22 1.41 -6.05
CA ARG A 362 -7.41 2.52 -6.59
C ARG A 362 -6.63 3.33 -5.54
N GLN A 363 -6.15 2.67 -4.50
CA GLN A 363 -5.21 3.28 -3.54
C GLN A 363 -3.79 3.36 -4.10
N GLY A 364 -2.90 4.05 -3.37
CA GLY A 364 -1.50 4.18 -3.74
C GLY A 364 -1.26 5.06 -4.97
N ARG A 365 -2.03 6.15 -5.11
CA ARG A 365 -1.85 7.09 -6.24
C ARG A 365 -0.49 7.81 -6.18
N TRP A 366 -0.02 8.12 -4.96
CA TRP A 366 1.31 8.69 -4.71
C TRP A 366 2.31 7.61 -4.36
N SER A 367 2.24 6.95 -3.19
CA SER A 367 3.15 5.84 -2.91
C SER A 367 2.62 4.55 -3.52
N LYS A 368 3.43 3.81 -4.27
CA LYS A 368 2.97 2.61 -5.00
C LYS A 368 3.25 1.31 -4.25
N CYS A 369 4.36 1.24 -3.52
CA CYS A 369 4.79 0.07 -2.78
C CYS A 369 4.53 0.21 -1.27
N TYR A 370 4.24 -0.91 -0.60
CA TYR A 370 4.00 -1.03 0.84
C TYR A 370 2.94 -0.06 1.42
N VAL A 371 1.92 0.26 0.63
CA VAL A 371 0.74 1.00 1.08
C VAL A 371 -0.52 0.13 0.92
N PRO A 372 -0.75 -0.85 1.80
CA PRO A 372 -1.84 -1.80 1.62
C PRO A 372 -3.21 -1.12 1.76
N ALA A 373 -4.25 -1.79 1.23
CA ALA A 373 -5.63 -1.49 1.58
C ALA A 373 -5.87 -1.67 3.09
N ILE A 374 -5.26 -2.68 3.71
CA ILE A 374 -5.31 -2.90 5.17
C ILE A 374 -3.91 -3.21 5.71
N GLN A 375 -3.38 -2.35 6.58
CA GLN A 375 -2.16 -2.59 7.37
C GLN A 375 -2.57 -3.03 8.78
N MET A 376 -1.97 -4.10 9.31
CA MET A 376 -2.22 -4.58 10.68
C MET A 376 -0.90 -4.74 11.45
N SER A 377 -0.79 -4.13 12.62
CA SER A 377 0.40 -4.24 13.48
C SER A 377 0.00 -4.44 14.95
N GLY A 378 0.57 -5.45 15.59
CA GLY A 378 0.42 -5.67 17.03
C GLY A 378 -0.25 -7.00 17.37
N VAL A 379 -1.37 -7.01 18.11
CA VAL A 379 -1.99 -8.26 18.56
C VAL A 379 -3.50 -8.24 18.40
N GLY A 380 -4.06 -9.29 17.78
CA GLY A 380 -5.50 -9.59 17.85
C GLY A 380 -6.41 -8.71 16.99
N HIS A 381 -5.89 -8.16 15.88
CA HIS A 381 -6.71 -7.46 14.88
C HIS A 381 -7.42 -8.40 13.91
N ARG A 382 -8.52 -7.91 13.29
CA ARG A 382 -9.31 -8.65 12.31
C ARG A 382 -9.53 -7.89 11.00
N ALA A 383 -9.39 -8.57 9.87
CA ALA A 383 -9.81 -8.07 8.55
C ALA A 383 -10.76 -9.10 7.92
N ALA A 384 -12.05 -8.75 7.80
CA ALA A 384 -13.03 -9.72 7.31
C ALA A 384 -14.08 -9.17 6.35
N HIS A 385 -14.52 -10.01 5.41
CA HIS A 385 -15.59 -9.67 4.47
C HIS A 385 -15.32 -8.42 3.61
N ASN A 386 -14.05 -8.09 3.36
CA ASN A 386 -13.70 -6.94 2.53
C ASN A 386 -13.55 -7.34 1.06
N LEU A 387 -13.89 -6.41 0.17
CA LEU A 387 -13.59 -6.49 -1.25
C LEU A 387 -12.42 -5.55 -1.55
N ILE A 388 -11.30 -6.09 -2.07
CA ILE A 388 -10.09 -5.31 -2.37
C ILE A 388 -9.65 -5.56 -3.80
N HIS A 389 -9.62 -4.49 -4.61
CA HIS A 389 -9.16 -4.60 -6.00
C HIS A 389 -8.53 -3.34 -6.58
N ASP A 390 -8.01 -3.44 -7.80
CA ASP A 390 -7.34 -2.35 -8.53
C ASP A 390 -6.26 -1.67 -7.67
N HIS A 391 -5.32 -2.47 -7.17
CA HIS A 391 -4.30 -2.03 -6.24
C HIS A 391 -2.89 -2.24 -6.82
N PRO A 392 -1.99 -1.24 -6.76
CA PRO A 392 -0.66 -1.34 -7.38
C PRO A 392 0.23 -2.41 -6.71
N HIS A 393 -0.01 -2.70 -5.42
CA HIS A 393 0.82 -3.58 -4.58
C HIS A 393 -0.03 -4.53 -3.71
N CYS A 394 0.38 -4.87 -2.49
CA CYS A 394 -0.31 -5.81 -1.61
C CYS A 394 -1.66 -5.29 -1.10
N ALA A 395 -2.62 -6.20 -0.84
CA ALA A 395 -3.93 -5.84 -0.29
C ALA A 395 -3.89 -5.75 1.24
N ILE A 396 -3.36 -6.79 1.91
CA ILE A 396 -3.28 -6.86 3.37
C ILE A 396 -1.83 -7.13 3.77
N LEU A 397 -1.23 -6.22 4.54
CA LEU A 397 0.11 -6.38 5.11
C LEU A 397 0.00 -6.43 6.62
N TYR A 398 0.55 -7.48 7.25
CA TYR A 398 0.46 -7.62 8.70
C TYR A 398 1.80 -7.93 9.38
N GLY A 399 1.89 -7.54 10.65
CA GLY A 399 2.94 -7.95 11.56
C GLY A 399 2.44 -8.08 13.00
N GLY A 400 2.91 -9.11 13.70
CA GLY A 400 2.49 -9.40 15.07
C GLY A 400 1.72 -10.71 15.20
N ASN A 401 0.78 -10.76 16.14
CA ASN A 401 0.29 -12.01 16.72
C ASN A 401 -1.23 -12.10 16.73
N ASP A 402 -1.74 -13.34 16.68
CA ASP A 402 -3.16 -13.66 16.87
C ASP A 402 -4.12 -12.87 15.94
N HIS A 403 -3.67 -12.47 14.74
CA HIS A 403 -4.51 -11.82 13.74
C HIS A 403 -5.44 -12.80 13.03
N LEU A 404 -6.62 -12.31 12.63
CA LEU A 404 -7.59 -13.06 11.85
C LEU A 404 -7.92 -12.34 10.54
N ILE A 405 -7.64 -13.00 9.42
CA ILE A 405 -7.89 -12.50 8.07
C ILE A 405 -8.81 -13.50 7.36
N GLU A 406 -10.08 -13.16 7.18
CA GLU A 406 -11.07 -14.13 6.71
C GLU A 406 -12.19 -13.60 5.82
N PHE A 407 -12.69 -14.44 4.92
CA PHE A 407 -13.82 -14.11 4.04
C PHE A 407 -13.63 -12.86 3.17
N ASN A 408 -12.38 -12.43 2.92
CA ASN A 408 -12.10 -11.33 2.01
C ASN A 408 -12.06 -11.83 0.56
N GLU A 409 -12.51 -10.99 -0.37
CA GLU A 409 -12.30 -11.16 -1.81
C GLU A 409 -11.21 -10.18 -2.25
N ILE A 410 -10.13 -10.72 -2.84
CA ILE A 410 -8.97 -9.94 -3.25
C ILE A 410 -8.61 -10.27 -4.69
N HIS A 411 -8.65 -9.28 -5.57
CA HIS A 411 -8.35 -9.50 -6.98
C HIS A 411 -7.76 -8.28 -7.68
N HIS A 412 -7.07 -8.47 -8.80
CA HIS A 412 -6.46 -7.36 -9.55
C HIS A 412 -5.57 -6.48 -8.63
N ILE A 413 -4.70 -7.15 -7.89
CA ILE A 413 -3.67 -6.54 -7.04
C ILE A 413 -2.28 -6.77 -7.65
N ALA A 414 -1.25 -6.11 -7.13
CA ALA A 414 0.10 -6.13 -7.70
C ALA A 414 0.12 -5.69 -9.18
N LEU A 415 -0.73 -4.74 -9.55
CA LEU A 415 -0.88 -4.29 -10.94
C LEU A 415 0.35 -3.54 -11.46
N GLU A 416 1.15 -2.97 -10.56
CA GLU A 416 2.34 -2.19 -10.93
C GLU A 416 3.62 -2.71 -10.29
N THR A 417 3.60 -3.77 -9.47
CA THR A 417 4.74 -4.16 -8.62
C THR A 417 5.02 -5.66 -8.67
N GLY A 418 6.17 -6.08 -8.16
CA GLY A 418 6.58 -7.48 -8.03
C GLY A 418 7.12 -7.76 -6.63
N ASP A 419 7.38 -9.03 -6.32
CA ASP A 419 7.83 -9.48 -4.99
C ASP A 419 6.88 -9.04 -3.87
N VAL A 420 5.61 -9.43 -4.03
CA VAL A 420 4.49 -8.92 -3.23
C VAL A 420 3.41 -9.98 -3.08
N GLY A 421 2.75 -10.04 -1.93
CA GLY A 421 1.57 -10.89 -1.69
C GLY A 421 0.26 -10.12 -1.64
N ALA A 422 -0.85 -10.72 -2.06
CA ALA A 422 -2.19 -10.21 -1.72
C ALA A 422 -2.34 -10.12 -0.20
N ILE A 423 -1.96 -11.17 0.53
CA ILE A 423 -1.80 -11.15 1.98
C ILE A 423 -0.33 -11.42 2.31
N TYR A 424 0.33 -10.50 3.00
CA TYR A 424 1.78 -10.46 3.15
C TYR A 424 2.18 -10.27 4.63
N ALA A 425 3.15 -11.06 5.11
CA ALA A 425 3.94 -10.80 6.30
C ALA A 425 5.40 -11.24 6.09
N GLY A 426 6.34 -10.74 6.91
CA GLY A 426 7.75 -11.11 6.77
C GLY A 426 8.62 -10.91 8.01
N ARG A 427 9.76 -11.62 8.04
CA ARG A 427 10.91 -11.36 8.91
C ARG A 427 10.72 -11.46 10.43
N ASP A 428 9.84 -12.33 10.95
CA ASP A 428 9.76 -12.54 12.41
C ASP A 428 9.27 -13.96 12.75
N TYR A 429 10.10 -14.75 13.45
CA TYR A 429 9.74 -16.10 13.90
C TYR A 429 8.60 -16.11 14.92
N THR A 430 8.34 -14.98 15.58
CA THR A 430 7.40 -14.87 16.70
C THR A 430 6.01 -14.40 16.27
N PHE A 431 5.77 -14.12 14.99
CA PHE A 431 4.45 -13.78 14.42
C PHE A 431 3.51 -15.00 14.36
N ARG A 432 3.19 -15.55 15.53
CA ARG A 432 2.46 -16.79 15.72
C ARG A 432 0.99 -16.53 16.06
N GLY A 433 0.16 -17.56 15.81
CA GLY A 433 -1.28 -17.53 16.08
C GLY A 433 -2.11 -16.81 15.02
N ASN A 434 -1.47 -16.31 13.96
CA ASN A 434 -2.13 -15.66 12.84
C ASN A 434 -2.84 -16.69 11.94
N ARG A 435 -4.04 -16.33 11.48
CA ARG A 435 -4.90 -17.20 10.68
C ARG A 435 -5.43 -16.47 9.45
N ILE A 436 -5.17 -17.04 8.29
CA ILE A 436 -5.66 -16.60 6.98
C ILE A 436 -6.61 -17.68 6.49
N ARG A 437 -7.93 -17.44 6.57
CA ARG A 437 -8.91 -18.48 6.26
C ARG A 437 -10.10 -18.04 5.43
N HIS A 438 -10.57 -18.91 4.55
CA HIS A 438 -11.80 -18.70 3.77
C HIS A 438 -11.82 -17.42 2.92
N ASN A 439 -10.65 -16.94 2.50
CA ASN A 439 -10.55 -15.83 1.55
C ASN A 439 -10.65 -16.37 0.12
N PHE A 440 -11.11 -15.53 -0.80
CA PHE A 440 -11.07 -15.78 -2.23
C PHE A 440 -10.06 -14.82 -2.88
N ILE A 441 -8.96 -15.36 -3.38
CA ILE A 441 -7.86 -14.57 -3.97
C ILE A 441 -7.74 -14.96 -5.44
N HIS A 442 -7.90 -14.01 -6.35
CA HIS A 442 -7.91 -14.34 -7.78
C HIS A 442 -7.42 -13.24 -8.71
N HIS A 443 -6.98 -13.64 -9.91
CA HIS A 443 -6.57 -12.71 -10.97
C HIS A 443 -5.57 -11.66 -10.48
N THR A 444 -4.47 -12.10 -9.88
CA THR A 444 -3.41 -11.20 -9.41
C THR A 444 -2.50 -10.80 -10.58
N GLY A 445 -1.98 -9.57 -10.54
CA GLY A 445 -0.95 -9.08 -11.44
C GLY A 445 0.44 -9.61 -11.05
N GLY A 446 1.45 -8.76 -11.14
CA GLY A 446 2.82 -9.09 -10.77
C GLY A 446 3.78 -8.92 -11.92
N VAL A 447 4.80 -8.08 -11.72
CA VAL A 447 5.95 -7.93 -12.63
C VAL A 447 7.18 -8.62 -12.05
N GLY A 448 8.20 -8.87 -12.86
CA GLY A 448 9.50 -9.39 -12.40
C GLY A 448 9.35 -10.75 -11.69
N MET A 449 9.59 -10.79 -10.37
CA MET A 449 9.42 -12.00 -9.54
C MET A 449 7.97 -12.46 -9.38
N GLY A 450 7.02 -11.68 -9.94
CA GLY A 450 5.61 -11.97 -9.91
C GLY A 450 4.93 -11.55 -8.62
N SER A 451 3.72 -12.05 -8.43
CA SER A 451 2.92 -11.82 -7.22
C SER A 451 2.54 -13.13 -6.54
N MET A 452 2.24 -13.01 -5.25
CA MET A 452 1.83 -14.11 -4.40
C MET A 452 0.38 -13.93 -3.93
N GLY A 453 -0.35 -15.01 -3.70
CA GLY A 453 -1.65 -14.96 -3.03
C GLY A 453 -1.46 -14.71 -1.53
N VAL A 454 -0.80 -15.66 -0.86
CA VAL A 454 -0.32 -15.52 0.51
C VAL A 454 1.20 -15.60 0.50
N TYR A 455 1.86 -14.52 0.90
CA TYR A 455 3.32 -14.41 0.95
C TYR A 455 3.81 -14.39 2.39
N MET A 456 4.39 -15.52 2.82
CA MET A 456 5.08 -15.66 4.09
C MET A 456 6.58 -15.48 3.83
N ASP A 457 7.01 -14.23 3.82
CA ASP A 457 8.31 -13.83 3.33
C ASP A 457 9.40 -13.89 4.42
N ASP A 458 10.64 -13.99 3.98
CA ASP A 458 11.84 -13.80 4.81
C ASP A 458 11.77 -14.47 6.20
N CYS A 459 11.46 -15.75 6.20
CA CYS A 459 11.46 -16.63 7.36
C CYS A 459 10.41 -16.29 8.43
N VAL A 460 9.41 -15.44 8.17
CA VAL A 460 8.22 -15.35 9.04
C VAL A 460 7.61 -16.75 9.19
N SER A 461 7.04 -17.08 10.34
CA SER A 461 6.76 -18.48 10.67
C SER A 461 5.46 -18.67 11.44
N GLY A 462 4.83 -19.84 11.28
CA GLY A 462 3.72 -20.28 12.12
C GLY A 462 2.33 -19.73 11.81
N THR A 463 2.12 -19.23 10.60
CA THR A 463 0.78 -18.80 10.13
C THR A 463 -0.02 -20.00 9.63
N GLU A 464 -1.31 -20.05 9.99
CA GLU A 464 -2.30 -20.98 9.42
C GLU A 464 -2.92 -20.35 8.16
N ILE A 465 -2.91 -21.10 7.06
CA ILE A 465 -3.49 -20.78 5.75
C ILE A 465 -4.53 -21.88 5.46
N PHE A 466 -5.79 -21.61 5.78
CA PHE A 466 -6.83 -22.64 5.85
C PHE A 466 -8.06 -22.35 5.00
N GLY A 467 -8.48 -23.29 4.15
CA GLY A 467 -9.81 -23.18 3.53
C GLY A 467 -9.98 -22.03 2.55
N ASN A 468 -8.89 -21.46 2.03
CA ASN A 468 -8.93 -20.36 1.06
C ASN A 468 -9.08 -20.91 -0.37
N VAL A 469 -9.61 -20.08 -1.26
CA VAL A 469 -9.70 -20.36 -2.69
C VAL A 469 -8.75 -19.44 -3.44
N PHE A 470 -7.86 -20.02 -4.23
CA PHE A 470 -6.93 -19.32 -5.11
C PHE A 470 -7.25 -19.64 -6.56
N TYR A 471 -7.49 -18.61 -7.39
CA TYR A 471 -7.81 -18.80 -8.80
C TYR A 471 -7.04 -17.83 -9.71
N LYS A 472 -6.26 -18.34 -10.66
CA LYS A 472 -5.42 -17.48 -11.54
C LYS A 472 -4.54 -16.52 -10.74
N VAL A 473 -3.87 -17.07 -9.73
CA VAL A 473 -2.84 -16.37 -8.95
C VAL A 473 -1.51 -16.83 -9.50
N GLN A 474 -0.55 -15.91 -9.69
CA GLN A 474 0.78 -16.30 -10.15
C GLN A 474 1.39 -17.32 -9.19
N ARG A 475 1.77 -16.96 -7.97
CA ARG A 475 2.28 -17.91 -6.96
C ARG A 475 1.30 -17.97 -5.78
N ALA A 476 0.58 -19.06 -5.54
CA ALA A 476 -0.56 -18.99 -4.61
C ALA A 476 -0.14 -18.89 -3.13
N ALA A 477 0.39 -19.94 -2.52
CA ALA A 477 0.94 -19.90 -1.16
C ALA A 477 2.46 -20.04 -1.21
N PHE A 478 3.19 -18.96 -0.93
CA PHE A 478 4.66 -18.97 -0.92
C PHE A 478 5.21 -18.82 0.50
N LEU A 479 5.93 -19.84 0.94
CA LEU A 479 6.64 -19.93 2.22
C LEU A 479 8.14 -19.68 1.98
N GLY A 480 8.57 -18.42 2.08
CA GLY A 480 9.96 -18.02 1.87
C GLY A 480 10.80 -18.20 3.13
N GLY A 481 11.45 -19.35 3.30
CA GLY A 481 12.37 -19.65 4.41
C GLY A 481 11.70 -19.91 5.76
N GLY A 482 10.38 -19.75 5.84
CA GLY A 482 9.59 -19.88 7.06
C GLY A 482 9.39 -21.33 7.50
N ARG A 483 9.00 -21.49 8.77
CA ARG A 483 8.80 -22.80 9.42
C ARG A 483 7.48 -22.88 10.19
N ASP A 484 7.07 -24.12 10.44
CA ASP A 484 5.85 -24.49 11.16
C ASP A 484 4.56 -23.84 10.62
N HIS A 485 4.51 -23.49 9.34
CA HIS A 485 3.27 -23.05 8.66
C HIS A 485 2.30 -24.20 8.48
N GLN A 486 1.02 -23.87 8.32
CA GLN A 486 -0.04 -24.83 8.06
C GLN A 486 -0.84 -24.41 6.83
N VAL A 487 -0.57 -25.01 5.68
CA VAL A 487 -1.33 -24.83 4.42
C VAL A 487 -2.31 -25.99 4.29
N ILE A 488 -3.54 -25.78 4.75
CA ILE A 488 -4.50 -26.86 4.98
C ILE A 488 -5.83 -26.60 4.28
N ASN A 489 -6.35 -27.60 3.55
CA ASN A 489 -7.71 -27.57 2.99
C ASN A 489 -8.00 -26.39 2.06
N ASN A 490 -6.99 -25.89 1.33
CA ASN A 490 -7.17 -24.84 0.34
C ASN A 490 -7.47 -25.41 -1.04
N LEU A 491 -8.18 -24.62 -1.86
CA LEU A 491 -8.44 -24.90 -3.26
C LEU A 491 -7.55 -24.01 -4.13
N PHE A 492 -6.78 -24.62 -5.03
CA PHE A 492 -5.91 -23.93 -5.99
C PHE A 492 -6.33 -24.30 -7.41
N VAL A 493 -6.63 -23.28 -8.22
CA VAL A 493 -7.03 -23.45 -9.62
C VAL A 493 -6.22 -22.51 -10.50
N ASP A 494 -5.57 -23.05 -11.52
CA ASP A 494 -4.77 -22.30 -12.50
C ASP A 494 -3.70 -21.38 -11.88
N CYS A 495 -2.97 -21.89 -10.87
CA CYS A 495 -1.87 -21.19 -10.21
C CYS A 495 -0.49 -21.71 -10.66
N ASN A 496 0.59 -20.95 -10.39
CA ASN A 496 1.97 -21.22 -10.83
C ASN A 496 3.06 -20.80 -9.81
N HIS A 497 3.31 -21.53 -8.72
CA HIS A 497 2.71 -22.81 -8.30
C HIS A 497 1.64 -22.60 -7.21
N ALA A 498 0.88 -23.66 -6.87
CA ALA A 498 -0.07 -23.66 -5.76
C ALA A 498 0.61 -23.50 -4.39
N VAL A 499 1.68 -24.26 -4.15
CA VAL A 499 2.50 -24.12 -2.94
C VAL A 499 3.97 -24.04 -3.34
N GLU A 500 4.66 -23.03 -2.81
CA GLU A 500 6.10 -22.87 -2.96
C GLU A 500 6.77 -22.77 -1.60
N ILE A 501 7.92 -23.44 -1.46
CA ILE A 501 8.71 -23.44 -0.24
C ILE A 501 10.17 -23.25 -0.63
N ASP A 502 10.78 -22.20 -0.09
CA ASP A 502 12.22 -22.00 -0.18
C ASP A 502 12.91 -22.10 1.19
N GLY A 503 14.22 -22.33 1.17
CA GLY A 503 15.06 -22.45 2.35
C GLY A 503 16.05 -21.30 2.45
N ARG A 504 15.66 -20.07 2.09
CA ARG A 504 16.58 -18.91 2.05
C ARG A 504 17.30 -18.65 3.38
N GLY A 505 16.71 -19.04 4.51
CA GLY A 505 17.34 -18.97 5.83
C GLY A 505 18.59 -19.85 6.01
N LEU A 506 18.95 -20.67 5.01
CA LEU A 506 20.17 -21.48 4.94
C LEU A 506 21.20 -20.93 3.95
N ASP A 507 20.87 -19.88 3.20
CA ASP A 507 21.78 -19.34 2.19
C ASP A 507 22.96 -18.63 2.86
N PRO A 508 24.22 -19.00 2.52
CA PRO A 508 25.41 -18.48 3.19
C PRO A 508 25.82 -17.08 2.71
N SER A 509 25.16 -16.53 1.68
CA SER A 509 25.49 -15.19 1.21
C SER A 509 25.20 -14.14 2.29
N PRO A 510 25.98 -13.05 2.34
CA PRO A 510 25.92 -12.11 3.47
C PRO A 510 24.53 -11.57 3.78
N VAL A 511 23.69 -11.31 2.76
CA VAL A 511 22.34 -10.75 2.94
C VAL A 511 21.44 -11.73 3.71
N TRP A 512 21.38 -12.99 3.29
CA TRP A 512 20.54 -14.01 3.91
C TRP A 512 21.10 -14.48 5.24
N HIS A 513 22.43 -14.69 5.32
CA HIS A 513 23.09 -15.04 6.56
C HIS A 513 22.89 -13.95 7.64
N HIS A 514 23.02 -12.66 7.29
CA HIS A 514 22.77 -11.57 8.23
C HIS A 514 21.30 -11.50 8.66
N GLN A 515 20.35 -11.74 7.73
CA GLN A 515 18.93 -11.77 8.07
C GLN A 515 18.65 -12.82 9.15
N SER A 516 19.14 -14.05 8.97
CA SER A 516 18.93 -15.12 9.94
C SER A 516 19.71 -14.90 11.23
N ASP A 517 21.03 -14.70 11.16
CA ASP A 517 21.87 -14.65 12.36
C ASP A 517 21.64 -13.41 13.22
N ARG A 518 21.24 -12.28 12.61
CA ARG A 518 21.05 -11.01 13.32
C ARG A 518 19.59 -10.63 13.42
N THR A 519 18.93 -10.31 12.31
CA THR A 519 17.61 -9.67 12.34
C THR A 519 16.54 -10.56 12.98
N LEU A 520 16.47 -11.84 12.60
CA LEU A 520 15.49 -12.77 13.18
C LEU A 520 15.80 -13.12 14.63
N ARG A 521 17.09 -13.19 14.99
CA ARG A 521 17.55 -13.39 16.37
C ARG A 521 17.16 -12.22 17.28
N GLU A 522 17.47 -10.99 16.87
CA GLU A 522 17.13 -9.77 17.59
C GLU A 522 15.62 -9.68 17.85
N ARG A 523 14.79 -10.05 16.87
CA ARG A 523 13.32 -10.08 17.02
C ARG A 523 12.83 -11.18 17.96
N LEU A 524 13.49 -12.34 17.96
CA LEU A 524 13.19 -13.42 18.90
C LEU A 524 13.55 -13.03 20.34
N GLU A 525 14.65 -12.29 20.53
CA GLU A 525 15.11 -11.78 21.83
C GLU A 525 14.27 -10.60 22.33
N ALA A 526 13.64 -9.86 21.42
CA ALA A 526 12.80 -8.69 21.74
C ALA A 526 11.48 -9.04 22.43
N VAL A 527 11.08 -10.31 22.51
CA VAL A 527 9.82 -10.72 23.13
C VAL A 527 10.04 -11.56 24.40
N PRO A 528 9.10 -11.56 25.37
CA PRO A 528 9.17 -12.43 26.55
C PRO A 528 9.07 -13.92 26.20
N LEU A 529 10.22 -14.53 25.92
CA LEU A 529 10.31 -15.85 25.28
C LEU A 529 9.63 -16.97 26.09
N SER A 530 9.58 -16.88 27.43
CA SER A 530 8.87 -17.84 28.28
C SER A 530 7.35 -17.80 28.05
N LEU A 531 6.76 -16.60 27.94
CA LEU A 531 5.36 -16.39 27.60
C LEU A 531 5.08 -16.92 26.19
N TYR A 532 5.92 -16.56 25.22
CA TYR A 532 5.76 -16.98 23.82
C TYR A 532 5.89 -18.48 23.63
N ARG A 533 6.81 -19.16 24.32
CA ARG A 533 6.94 -20.64 24.26
C ARG A 533 5.84 -21.38 25.00
N THR A 534 5.12 -20.70 25.88
CA THR A 534 3.93 -21.25 26.54
C THR A 534 2.73 -21.14 25.61
N ARG A 535 2.53 -19.98 24.98
CA ARG A 535 1.44 -19.74 24.02
C ARG A 535 1.66 -20.47 22.68
N TYR A 536 2.90 -20.50 22.21
CA TYR A 536 3.33 -21.05 20.92
C TYR A 536 4.49 -22.05 21.10
N PRO A 537 4.20 -23.31 21.50
CA PRO A 537 5.23 -24.28 21.85
C PRO A 537 6.23 -24.62 20.73
N ALA A 538 5.84 -24.47 19.46
CA ALA A 538 6.71 -24.71 18.30
C ALA A 538 7.99 -23.87 18.30
N LEU A 539 7.98 -22.69 18.93
CA LEU A 539 9.17 -21.83 19.06
C LEU A 539 10.35 -22.51 19.78
N ARG A 540 10.09 -23.55 20.60
CA ARG A 540 11.16 -24.33 21.28
C ARG A 540 12.08 -25.02 20.27
N ALA A 541 11.60 -25.35 19.08
CA ALA A 541 12.42 -26.00 18.06
C ALA A 541 13.59 -25.13 17.57
N LEU A 542 13.50 -23.80 17.72
CA LEU A 542 14.57 -22.86 17.36
C LEU A 542 15.83 -23.04 18.22
N ASP A 543 15.73 -23.65 19.42
CA ASP A 543 16.86 -23.92 20.30
C ASP A 543 17.95 -24.75 19.63
N ARG A 544 17.57 -25.62 18.68
CA ARG A 544 18.52 -26.42 17.91
C ARG A 544 19.47 -25.57 17.07
N TYR A 545 19.03 -24.38 16.64
CA TYR A 545 19.74 -23.53 15.71
C TYR A 545 20.34 -22.29 16.36
N TYR A 546 19.74 -21.81 17.46
CA TYR A 546 20.21 -20.64 18.19
C TYR A 546 20.82 -20.94 19.56
N GLY A 547 20.70 -22.17 20.05
CA GLY A 547 21.00 -22.53 21.45
C GLY A 547 19.76 -22.37 22.32
N SER A 548 19.71 -23.12 23.42
CA SER A 548 18.65 -22.96 24.43
C SER A 548 18.75 -21.60 25.14
N PRO A 549 17.66 -21.03 25.69
CA PRO A 549 17.68 -19.71 26.33
C PRO A 549 18.69 -19.60 27.48
N ASP A 550 18.89 -20.69 28.23
CA ASP A 550 19.82 -20.75 29.36
C ASP A 550 21.20 -21.33 28.96
N GLY A 551 21.41 -21.60 27.67
CA GLY A 551 22.63 -22.21 27.13
C GLY A 551 23.48 -21.22 26.32
N PRO A 552 24.68 -21.65 25.89
CA PRO A 552 25.49 -20.84 25.01
C PRO A 552 24.80 -20.65 23.65
N PRO A 553 24.78 -19.43 23.09
CA PRO A 553 24.16 -19.18 21.79
C PRO A 553 24.99 -19.78 20.65
N ILE A 554 24.31 -20.33 19.64
CA ILE A 554 24.94 -20.78 18.40
C ILE A 554 25.03 -19.57 17.45
N THR A 555 26.24 -19.06 17.23
CA THR A 555 26.54 -17.83 16.46
C THR A 555 27.84 -17.97 15.68
N GLY A 556 28.19 -16.97 14.86
CA GLY A 556 29.45 -16.92 14.13
C GLY A 556 29.58 -18.06 13.11
N GLU A 557 30.80 -18.58 12.88
CA GLU A 557 31.04 -19.62 11.87
C GLU A 557 30.30 -20.93 12.13
N VAL A 558 29.89 -21.20 13.38
CA VAL A 558 29.16 -22.41 13.76
C VAL A 558 27.68 -22.31 13.39
N PHE A 559 27.13 -21.09 13.31
CA PHE A 559 25.76 -20.89 12.83
C PHE A 559 25.68 -21.14 11.33
N LYS A 560 24.74 -22.00 10.90
CA LYS A 560 24.57 -22.41 9.50
C LYS A 560 23.20 -22.03 8.93
N GLY A 561 22.50 -21.11 9.59
CA GLY A 561 21.13 -20.76 9.23
C GLY A 561 20.07 -21.61 9.94
N VAL A 562 18.82 -21.29 9.67
CA VAL A 562 17.63 -21.98 10.20
C VAL A 562 16.85 -22.56 9.03
N PRO A 563 16.61 -23.88 8.99
CA PRO A 563 15.88 -24.50 7.89
C PRO A 563 14.38 -24.19 7.94
N ALA A 564 13.77 -24.09 6.77
CA ALA A 564 12.33 -24.12 6.57
C ALA A 564 11.81 -25.56 6.81
N GLU A 565 11.48 -25.90 8.06
CA GLU A 565 11.03 -27.25 8.44
C GLU A 565 9.67 -27.22 9.16
N ASN A 566 9.09 -28.40 9.35
CA ASN A 566 7.79 -28.60 10.01
C ASN A 566 6.61 -27.88 9.34
N ASN A 567 6.75 -27.41 8.10
CA ASN A 567 5.59 -26.88 7.38
C ASN A 567 4.67 -28.05 7.01
N ARG A 568 3.38 -27.85 7.26
CA ARG A 568 2.32 -28.83 6.96
C ARG A 568 1.56 -28.37 5.74
N VAL A 569 1.55 -29.20 4.70
CA VAL A 569 0.78 -29.01 3.48
C VAL A 569 -0.17 -30.18 3.37
N GLU A 570 -1.43 -29.99 3.78
CA GLU A 570 -2.35 -31.11 3.96
C GLU A 570 -3.74 -30.86 3.40
N ARG A 571 -4.36 -31.91 2.84
CA ARG A 571 -5.78 -31.90 2.43
C ARG A 571 -6.14 -30.80 1.43
N ASN A 572 -5.18 -30.27 0.69
CA ASN A 572 -5.44 -29.27 -0.33
C ASN A 572 -5.87 -29.93 -1.63
N LEU A 573 -6.59 -29.17 -2.47
CA LEU A 573 -6.94 -29.58 -3.82
C LEU A 573 -6.29 -28.62 -4.83
N CYS A 574 -5.58 -29.17 -5.82
CA CYS A 574 -4.92 -28.39 -6.85
C CYS A 574 -5.28 -28.88 -8.26
N VAL A 575 -5.84 -27.96 -9.05
CA VAL A 575 -5.99 -28.08 -10.50
C VAL A 575 -5.01 -27.12 -11.14
N GLY A 576 -3.83 -27.62 -11.53
CA GLY A 576 -2.73 -26.80 -12.06
C GLY A 576 -1.37 -27.21 -11.49
N LYS A 577 -0.39 -26.30 -11.54
CA LYS A 577 0.96 -26.56 -11.03
C LYS A 577 0.96 -26.64 -9.51
N TRP A 578 1.35 -27.79 -8.98
CA TRP A 578 1.17 -28.11 -7.56
C TRP A 578 2.25 -27.53 -6.64
N LEU A 579 3.36 -28.23 -6.45
CA LEU A 579 4.32 -27.97 -5.38
C LEU A 579 5.72 -27.73 -5.95
N HIS A 580 6.39 -26.69 -5.47
CA HIS A 580 7.78 -26.40 -5.81
C HIS A 580 8.58 -26.14 -4.53
N ILE A 581 9.50 -27.04 -4.22
CA ILE A 581 10.44 -26.93 -3.09
C ILE A 581 11.83 -26.71 -3.67
N TYR A 582 12.45 -25.58 -3.33
CA TYR A 582 13.72 -25.18 -3.96
C TYR A 582 14.59 -24.37 -3.01
N TRP A 583 15.78 -23.96 -3.49
CA TRP A 583 16.71 -23.07 -2.79
C TRP A 583 16.98 -23.50 -1.34
N HIS A 584 17.78 -24.56 -1.18
CA HIS A 584 18.16 -25.19 0.10
C HIS A 584 17.03 -25.87 0.89
N ALA A 585 15.75 -25.59 0.65
CA ALA A 585 14.66 -26.35 1.28
C ALA A 585 14.69 -27.82 0.87
N GLN A 586 14.36 -28.70 1.82
CA GLN A 586 14.32 -30.15 1.62
C GLN A 586 12.89 -30.67 1.76
N ALA A 587 12.51 -31.59 0.88
CA ALA A 587 11.17 -32.16 0.86
C ALA A 587 10.88 -33.05 2.09
N ASP A 588 11.89 -33.76 2.60
CA ASP A 588 11.80 -34.62 3.78
C ASP A 588 11.65 -33.84 5.10
N ALA A 589 11.96 -32.55 5.10
CA ALA A 589 11.72 -31.63 6.21
C ALA A 589 10.27 -31.07 6.25
N GLN A 590 9.44 -31.40 5.25
CA GLN A 590 8.04 -30.97 5.17
C GLN A 590 7.07 -32.13 5.45
N GLN A 591 5.88 -31.81 5.93
CA GLN A 591 4.78 -32.76 6.08
C GLN A 591 3.77 -32.54 4.95
N ILE A 592 3.81 -33.39 3.92
CA ILE A 592 2.94 -33.28 2.74
C ILE A 592 2.05 -34.52 2.69
N THR A 593 0.79 -34.38 3.09
CA THR A 593 -0.13 -35.53 3.23
C THR A 593 -1.53 -35.23 2.70
N ASP A 594 -2.21 -36.24 2.17
CA ASP A 594 -3.63 -36.20 1.80
C ASP A 594 -4.03 -35.06 0.82
N ASN A 595 -3.10 -34.55 0.01
CA ASN A 595 -3.43 -33.54 -1.01
C ASN A 595 -3.90 -34.23 -2.30
N LEU A 596 -4.87 -33.62 -2.98
CA LEU A 596 -5.37 -34.06 -4.28
C LEU A 596 -4.88 -33.13 -5.38
N THR A 597 -4.23 -33.68 -6.39
CA THR A 597 -3.53 -32.95 -7.45
C THR A 597 -3.84 -33.54 -8.83
N ALA A 598 -3.36 -32.88 -9.88
CA ALA A 598 -3.49 -33.39 -11.25
C ALA A 598 -2.89 -34.80 -11.37
N GLY A 599 -3.74 -35.79 -11.66
CA GLY A 599 -3.37 -37.20 -11.75
C GLY A 599 -3.99 -38.10 -10.67
N ASP A 600 -4.58 -37.53 -9.61
CA ASP A 600 -5.22 -38.32 -8.55
C ASP A 600 -6.61 -38.86 -8.95
N PRO A 601 -6.99 -40.08 -8.51
CA PRO A 601 -8.31 -40.65 -8.79
C PRO A 601 -9.43 -39.76 -8.23
N GLY A 602 -10.27 -39.23 -9.12
CA GLY A 602 -11.38 -38.33 -8.76
C GLY A 602 -11.24 -36.90 -9.30
N LEU A 603 -10.06 -36.50 -9.79
CA LEU A 603 -9.85 -35.28 -10.57
C LEU A 603 -9.83 -35.63 -12.07
N VAL A 604 -11.03 -35.77 -12.67
CA VAL A 604 -11.20 -36.06 -14.11
C VAL A 604 -11.41 -34.78 -14.91
N GLY A 605 -10.41 -34.39 -15.71
CA GLY A 605 -10.46 -33.26 -16.66
C GLY A 605 -9.13 -33.07 -17.39
N PRO A 606 -9.09 -32.43 -18.58
CA PRO A 606 -7.85 -32.20 -19.29
C PRO A 606 -6.93 -31.32 -18.45
N VAL A 607 -5.78 -31.87 -18.04
CA VAL A 607 -4.72 -31.13 -17.37
C VAL A 607 -4.18 -30.12 -18.37
N ASN A 608 -4.34 -28.83 -18.10
CA ASN A 608 -3.66 -27.77 -18.84
C ASN A 608 -2.20 -27.78 -18.39
N ASP A 609 -1.38 -28.64 -19.00
CA ASP A 609 0.03 -28.86 -18.69
C ASP A 609 0.95 -27.71 -19.17
N GLY A 610 0.38 -26.59 -19.63
CA GLY A 610 1.11 -25.38 -19.95
C GLY A 610 2.01 -25.50 -21.19
N ALA A 611 1.89 -26.57 -21.99
CA ALA A 611 2.68 -26.77 -23.20
C ALA A 611 2.27 -25.86 -24.38
N GLY A 612 1.39 -24.88 -24.18
CA GLY A 612 0.80 -24.06 -25.25
C GLY A 612 0.74 -22.55 -25.02
N ALA A 613 1.43 -21.98 -24.02
CA ALA A 613 1.44 -20.52 -23.80
C ALA A 613 2.78 -19.92 -24.24
N ALA A 614 3.05 -19.95 -25.54
CA ALA A 614 3.94 -18.99 -26.18
C ALA A 614 3.06 -17.87 -26.78
N ALA A 615 3.40 -16.63 -26.43
CA ALA A 615 2.74 -15.37 -26.78
C ALA A 615 1.42 -15.08 -26.06
N PHE A 616 1.47 -14.22 -25.04
CA PHE A 616 0.90 -12.86 -25.05
C PHE A 616 1.62 -11.99 -24.03
#